data_AF-A0A0G0QIB7-F1
#
_entry.id   AF-A0A0G0QIB7-F1
#
_cell.length_a   1.000
_cell.length_b   1.000
_cell.length_c   1.000
_cell.angle_alpha   90.00
_cell.angle_beta   90.00
_cell.angle_gamma   90.00
#
_symmetry.space_group_name_H-M   'P 1'
#
loop_
_entity.id
_entity.type
_entity.pdbx_description
1 polymer ?
#
loop_
_entity_poly.entity_id
_entity_poly.type
_entity_poly.pdbx_seq_one_letter_code
_entity_poly.pdbx_strand_id
1 'polypeptide(L)'
;MKGTITPALLVIASAFIIIIYGLLFILSLQFDFAQRQIANERALNIAEAGINYYHWHLDIDPDDYTDGTNNPDLQPYEHEYNDPQGEAIGKFALEIEAPTESHQVVTIRSTGWLYQYPKVKRTIEVQYGKVVLTRYAFLHNSNMWFGDDITVNGPVFSNGGIRLDGHNSSTVESAKETYTCGVESGCIPNPETKPGVWGNGEIDELWSFPSVPIDFDSIKVDFNIMRDAAQANPTGYLGPSGAQGYHLVYTSDGNVDVYRVTGTSPINGYSLEYGCEILQQVITSEVSLGTYALSETPIIFAEDQVWVEGIVNGKTTLAAARFPLGTFNANIWIMGDLTYLAKDGNHKLGLVAEKDIIFTRDVPEYFDLHAAVLAQNGRTIRHHYNKQGCREQGQGQDSQKNEFNFYGSLISNQRSYWNFSSGQGSPASGFVKTTLDYDPTNFGDPPPYFPSYGAYQFLSWKEVKSN
;
A
#
# COMPACT_ATOMS: atom_id res chain seq x y z
N MET A 1 74.16 -66.46 21.19
CA MET A 1 72.89 -65.86 21.67
C MET A 1 72.09 -65.42 20.45
N LYS A 2 71.03 -66.16 20.08
CA LYS A 2 70.14 -65.76 18.97
C LYS A 2 69.04 -64.89 19.56
N GLY A 3 69.14 -63.57 19.38
CA GLY A 3 68.11 -62.63 19.82
C GLY A 3 66.85 -62.82 18.99
N THR A 4 65.73 -63.13 19.65
CA THR A 4 64.42 -63.25 19.01
C THR A 4 63.87 -61.86 18.73
N ILE A 5 63.86 -61.44 17.45
CA ILE A 5 63.31 -60.16 16.95
C ILE A 5 61.76 -60.13 17.04
N THR A 6 61.13 -61.28 17.24
CA THR A 6 59.68 -61.50 17.20
C THR A 6 58.86 -60.57 18.10
N PRO A 7 59.23 -60.29 19.38
CA PRO A 7 58.44 -59.41 20.24
C PRO A 7 58.43 -57.95 19.76
N ALA A 8 59.59 -57.45 19.31
CA ALA A 8 59.72 -56.09 18.79
C ALA A 8 58.93 -55.92 17.48
N LEU A 9 58.95 -56.94 16.61
CA LEU A 9 58.17 -56.94 15.37
C LEU A 9 56.66 -56.92 15.65
N LEU A 10 56.22 -57.62 16.70
CA LEU A 10 54.80 -57.72 17.07
C LEU A 10 54.27 -56.40 17.66
N VAL A 11 55.08 -55.71 18.48
CA VAL A 11 54.75 -54.38 19.01
C VAL A 11 54.69 -53.33 17.88
N ILE A 12 55.65 -53.36 16.96
CA ILE A 12 55.66 -52.45 15.81
C ILE A 12 54.45 -52.72 14.89
N ALA A 13 54.20 -53.98 14.54
CA ALA A 13 53.06 -54.36 13.69
C ALA A 13 51.71 -53.97 14.32
N SER A 14 51.52 -54.21 15.62
CA SER A 14 50.31 -53.82 16.34
C SER A 14 50.12 -52.30 16.42
N ALA A 15 51.21 -51.54 16.65
CA ALA A 15 51.16 -50.08 16.60
C ALA A 15 50.76 -49.55 15.21
N PHE A 16 51.33 -50.13 14.14
CA PHE A 16 50.95 -49.77 12.75
C PHE A 16 49.48 -50.11 12.45
N ILE A 17 48.99 -51.26 12.90
CA ILE A 17 47.58 -51.65 12.72
C ILE A 17 46.65 -50.66 13.42
N ILE A 18 46.94 -50.27 14.66
CA ILE A 18 46.14 -49.29 15.40
C ILE A 18 46.11 -47.94 14.67
N ILE A 19 47.26 -47.48 14.16
CA ILE A 19 47.36 -46.24 13.38
C ILE A 19 46.53 -46.34 12.10
N ILE A 20 46.62 -47.45 11.36
CA ILE A 20 45.86 -47.65 10.11
C ILE A 20 44.35 -47.64 10.39
N TYR A 21 43.88 -48.35 11.43
CA TYR A 21 42.46 -48.31 11.79
C TYR A 21 42.01 -46.93 12.26
N GLY A 22 42.84 -46.21 13.01
CA GLY A 22 42.56 -44.83 13.42
C GLY A 22 42.40 -43.89 12.23
N LEU A 23 43.27 -44.01 11.23
CA LEU A 23 43.18 -43.22 9.99
C LEU A 23 41.95 -43.59 9.16
N LEU A 24 41.63 -44.87 9.00
CA LEU A 24 40.42 -45.31 8.29
C LEU A 24 39.14 -44.83 8.98
N PHE A 25 39.11 -44.82 10.32
CA PHE A 25 37.98 -44.30 11.10
C PHE A 25 37.81 -42.79 10.88
N ILE A 26 38.89 -42.01 10.94
CA ILE A 26 38.85 -40.57 10.67
C ILE A 26 38.40 -40.29 9.23
N LEU A 27 38.91 -41.04 8.24
CA LEU A 27 38.49 -40.90 6.84
C LEU A 27 36.99 -41.20 6.65
N SER A 28 36.46 -42.24 7.31
CA SER A 28 35.03 -42.53 7.28
C SER A 28 34.20 -41.39 7.88
N LEU A 29 34.63 -40.85 9.02
CA LEU A 29 33.96 -39.70 9.65
C LEU A 29 34.03 -38.44 8.77
N GLN A 30 35.18 -38.17 8.14
CA GLN A 30 35.33 -37.04 7.23
C GLN A 30 34.48 -37.20 5.98
N PHE A 31 34.38 -38.41 5.44
CA PHE A 31 33.52 -38.70 4.30
C PHE A 31 32.04 -38.49 4.64
N ASP A 32 31.57 -39.05 5.76
CA ASP A 32 30.19 -38.85 6.23
C ASP A 32 29.88 -37.38 6.51
N PHE A 33 30.82 -36.65 7.11
CA PHE A 33 30.69 -35.22 7.36
C PHE A 33 30.60 -34.43 6.05
N ALA A 34 31.46 -34.72 5.07
CA ALA A 34 31.44 -34.09 3.76
C ALA A 34 30.12 -34.37 3.02
N GLN A 35 29.62 -35.60 3.06
CA GLN A 35 28.34 -35.94 2.46
C GLN A 35 27.16 -35.23 3.13
N ARG A 36 27.18 -35.10 4.46
CA ARG A 36 26.16 -34.32 5.19
C ARG A 36 26.22 -32.84 4.85
N GLN A 37 27.41 -32.27 4.66
CA GLN A 37 27.57 -30.89 4.22
C GLN A 37 26.99 -30.67 2.82
N ILE A 38 27.27 -31.58 1.87
CA ILE A 38 26.68 -31.54 0.53
C ILE A 38 25.16 -31.71 0.61
N ALA A 39 24.67 -32.61 1.45
CA ALA A 39 23.23 -32.81 1.65
C ALA A 39 22.56 -31.56 2.24
N ASN A 40 23.27 -30.80 3.08
CA ASN A 40 22.78 -29.54 3.65
C ASN A 40 22.59 -28.47 2.55
N GLU A 41 23.59 -28.28 1.69
CA GLU A 41 23.49 -27.35 0.55
C GLU A 41 22.42 -27.79 -0.46
N ARG A 42 22.32 -29.10 -0.75
CA ARG A 42 21.28 -29.63 -1.62
C ARG A 42 19.87 -29.48 -1.02
N ALA A 43 19.71 -29.69 0.28
CA ALA A 43 18.45 -29.49 0.97
C ALA A 43 18.00 -28.02 0.87
N LEU A 44 18.93 -27.06 0.95
CA LEU A 44 18.64 -25.65 0.72
C LEU A 44 18.18 -25.38 -0.72
N ASN A 45 18.88 -25.92 -1.72
CA ASN A 45 18.46 -25.76 -3.13
C ASN A 45 17.08 -26.38 -3.41
N ILE A 46 16.76 -27.51 -2.77
CA ILE A 46 15.43 -28.14 -2.87
C ILE A 46 14.37 -27.24 -2.21
N ALA A 47 14.69 -26.62 -1.07
CA ALA A 47 13.81 -25.65 -0.44
C ALA A 47 13.56 -24.43 -1.35
N GLU A 48 14.60 -23.89 -2.00
CA GLU A 48 14.47 -22.79 -2.99
C GLU A 48 13.62 -23.20 -4.19
N ALA A 49 13.74 -24.44 -4.65
CA ALA A 49 12.88 -24.96 -5.71
C ALA A 49 11.41 -24.95 -5.31
N GLY A 50 11.10 -25.29 -4.05
CA GLY A 50 9.74 -25.19 -3.52
C GLY A 50 9.19 -23.76 -3.49
N ILE A 51 10.03 -22.77 -3.12
CA ILE A 51 9.66 -21.36 -3.19
C ILE A 51 9.37 -20.94 -4.64
N ASN A 52 10.25 -21.27 -5.58
CA ASN A 52 10.08 -20.91 -6.99
C ASN A 52 8.86 -21.59 -7.62
N TYR A 53 8.58 -22.83 -7.24
CA TYR A 53 7.38 -23.54 -7.65
C TYR A 53 6.12 -22.81 -7.17
N TYR A 54 6.05 -22.46 -5.88
CA TYR A 54 4.85 -21.81 -5.35
C TYR A 54 4.71 -20.37 -5.84
N HIS A 55 5.80 -19.66 -6.13
CA HIS A 55 5.75 -18.37 -6.82
C HIS A 55 5.09 -18.50 -8.20
N TRP A 56 5.53 -19.47 -9.01
CA TRP A 56 4.90 -19.75 -10.30
C TRP A 56 3.43 -20.15 -10.15
N HIS A 57 3.08 -20.88 -9.09
CA HIS A 57 1.69 -21.24 -8.79
C HIS A 57 0.84 -20.00 -8.51
N LEU A 58 1.32 -19.09 -7.64
CA LEU A 58 0.64 -17.82 -7.33
C LEU A 58 0.55 -16.88 -8.54
N ASP A 59 1.47 -16.95 -9.51
CA ASP A 59 1.37 -16.18 -10.75
C ASP A 59 0.22 -16.67 -11.65
N ILE A 60 -0.17 -17.94 -11.54
CA ILE A 60 -1.26 -18.55 -12.31
C ILE A 60 -2.59 -18.44 -11.56
N ASP A 61 -2.59 -18.76 -10.27
CA ASP A 61 -3.75 -18.71 -9.39
C ASP A 61 -3.44 -17.88 -8.12
N PRO A 62 -3.60 -16.55 -8.19
CA PRO A 62 -3.17 -15.64 -7.12
C PRO A 62 -3.93 -15.79 -5.79
N ASP A 63 -5.07 -16.45 -5.80
CA ASP A 63 -5.95 -16.60 -4.64
C ASP A 63 -5.91 -18.02 -4.06
N ASP A 64 -5.09 -18.92 -4.63
CA ASP A 64 -4.90 -20.27 -4.12
C ASP A 64 -3.75 -20.36 -3.11
N TYR A 65 -4.13 -20.34 -1.84
CA TYR A 65 -3.22 -20.53 -0.69
C TYR A 65 -3.19 -21.99 -0.21
N THR A 66 -3.72 -22.92 -1.00
CA THR A 66 -3.87 -24.34 -0.65
C THR A 66 -3.26 -25.30 -1.68
N ASP A 67 -2.37 -24.80 -2.54
CA ASP A 67 -1.60 -25.62 -3.47
C ASP A 67 -2.48 -26.54 -4.37
N GLY A 68 -3.61 -26.01 -4.82
CA GLY A 68 -4.58 -26.67 -5.69
C GLY A 68 -5.47 -27.70 -4.98
N THR A 69 -5.29 -27.90 -3.67
CA THR A 69 -6.03 -28.93 -2.93
C THR A 69 -7.38 -28.46 -2.42
N ASN A 70 -7.61 -27.14 -2.34
CA ASN A 70 -8.77 -26.52 -1.70
C ASN A 70 -8.97 -26.94 -0.23
N ASN A 71 -7.91 -27.42 0.43
CA ASN A 71 -7.96 -27.86 1.82
C ASN A 71 -6.74 -27.35 2.61
N PRO A 72 -6.92 -26.35 3.49
CA PRO A 72 -5.84 -25.82 4.31
C PRO A 72 -5.30 -26.83 5.34
N ASP A 73 -6.09 -27.84 5.72
CA ASP A 73 -5.69 -28.85 6.73
C ASP A 73 -4.66 -29.87 6.21
N LEU A 74 -4.34 -29.83 4.90
CA LEU A 74 -3.34 -30.71 4.29
C LEU A 74 -1.91 -30.15 4.35
N GLN A 75 -1.71 -28.96 4.92
CA GLN A 75 -0.37 -28.42 5.15
C GLN A 75 0.45 -29.30 6.12
N PRO A 76 1.77 -29.46 5.90
CA PRO A 76 2.53 -28.91 4.78
C PRO A 76 2.33 -29.73 3.48
N TYR A 77 2.21 -29.04 2.35
CA TYR A 77 2.01 -29.68 1.04
C TYR A 77 3.33 -30.25 0.52
N GLU A 78 3.42 -31.58 0.39
CA GLU A 78 4.64 -32.27 -0.05
C GLU A 78 4.69 -32.46 -1.56
N HIS A 79 5.85 -32.16 -2.14
CA HIS A 79 6.16 -32.37 -3.56
C HIS A 79 7.47 -33.12 -3.75
N GLU A 80 7.53 -33.90 -4.82
CA GLU A 80 8.73 -34.60 -5.27
C GLU A 80 9.70 -33.63 -5.94
N TYR A 81 10.99 -33.72 -5.61
CA TYR A 81 12.05 -33.01 -6.31
C TYR A 81 12.83 -33.99 -7.19
N ASN A 82 12.66 -33.82 -8.51
CA ASN A 82 13.30 -34.66 -9.51
C ASN A 82 14.60 -34.04 -10.02
N ASP A 83 15.58 -34.88 -10.30
CA ASP A 83 16.79 -34.47 -11.00
C ASP A 83 16.50 -34.18 -12.50
N PRO A 84 17.45 -33.60 -13.24
CA PRO A 84 17.28 -33.34 -14.67
C PRO A 84 17.10 -34.60 -15.53
N GLN A 85 17.34 -35.80 -14.98
CA GLN A 85 17.13 -37.09 -15.62
C GLN A 85 15.74 -37.69 -15.31
N GLY A 86 14.98 -37.07 -14.40
CA GLY A 86 13.62 -37.45 -14.02
C GLY A 86 13.53 -38.34 -12.77
N GLU A 87 14.64 -38.62 -12.09
CA GLU A 87 14.65 -39.45 -10.88
C GLU A 87 14.38 -38.59 -9.64
N ALA A 88 13.52 -39.08 -8.74
CA ALA A 88 13.19 -38.38 -7.49
C ALA A 88 14.34 -38.51 -6.48
N ILE A 89 14.98 -37.38 -6.13
CA ILE A 89 16.16 -37.36 -5.25
C ILE A 89 15.86 -36.79 -3.86
N GLY A 90 14.70 -36.17 -3.68
CA GLY A 90 14.27 -35.56 -2.44
C GLY A 90 12.85 -35.01 -2.51
N LYS A 91 12.46 -34.27 -1.48
CA LYS A 91 11.17 -33.60 -1.39
C LYS A 91 11.31 -32.20 -0.84
N PHE A 92 10.34 -31.36 -1.17
CA PHE A 92 10.07 -30.14 -0.41
C PHE A 92 8.64 -30.18 0.15
N ALA A 93 8.44 -29.52 1.28
CA ALA A 93 7.14 -29.37 1.92
C ALA A 93 6.85 -27.88 2.11
N LEU A 94 5.66 -27.46 1.68
CA LEU A 94 5.25 -26.06 1.69
C LEU A 94 4.25 -25.79 2.80
N GLU A 95 4.51 -24.77 3.60
CA GLU A 95 3.53 -24.14 4.49
C GLU A 95 3.24 -22.74 3.94
N ILE A 96 1.97 -22.44 3.73
CA ILE A 96 1.51 -21.18 3.14
C ILE A 96 0.60 -20.50 4.15
N GLU A 97 1.05 -19.34 4.61
CA GLU A 97 0.23 -18.41 5.37
C GLU A 97 -0.42 -17.45 4.36
N ALA A 98 -1.72 -17.61 4.20
CA ALA A 98 -2.55 -16.74 3.38
C ALA A 98 -2.46 -15.28 3.86
N PRO A 99 -2.59 -14.30 2.95
CA PRO A 99 -2.62 -12.91 3.33
C PRO A 99 -3.89 -12.66 4.17
N THR A 100 -3.78 -11.74 5.12
CA THR A 100 -4.94 -11.30 5.90
C THR A 100 -5.46 -9.99 5.31
N GLU A 101 -6.72 -9.66 5.58
CA GLU A 101 -7.32 -8.39 5.14
C GLU A 101 -6.56 -7.15 5.66
N SER A 102 -5.88 -7.30 6.81
CA SER A 102 -5.01 -6.29 7.41
C SER A 102 -3.56 -6.35 6.92
N HIS A 103 -3.13 -7.46 6.32
CA HIS A 103 -1.74 -7.68 5.90
C HIS A 103 -1.72 -8.50 4.60
N GLN A 104 -1.67 -7.78 3.47
CA GLN A 104 -1.74 -8.30 2.10
C GLN A 104 -0.40 -8.94 1.64
N VAL A 105 0.22 -9.73 2.52
CA VAL A 105 1.48 -10.43 2.28
C VAL A 105 1.27 -11.91 2.48
N VAL A 106 1.66 -12.69 1.47
CA VAL A 106 1.72 -14.15 1.54
C VAL A 106 3.08 -14.53 2.11
N THR A 107 3.09 -15.36 3.13
CA THR A 107 4.33 -15.94 3.67
C THR A 107 4.40 -17.41 3.28
N ILE A 108 5.47 -17.79 2.59
CA ILE A 108 5.71 -19.16 2.13
C ILE A 108 6.92 -19.71 2.87
N ARG A 109 6.74 -20.82 3.57
CA ARG A 109 7.85 -21.61 4.12
C ARG A 109 8.02 -22.88 3.32
N SER A 110 9.20 -23.08 2.76
CA SER A 110 9.57 -24.30 2.04
C SER A 110 10.64 -25.05 2.82
N THR A 111 10.36 -26.29 3.20
CA THR A 111 11.32 -27.18 3.86
C THR A 111 11.78 -28.27 2.90
N GLY A 112 13.06 -28.27 2.51
CA GLY A 112 13.65 -29.24 1.59
C GLY A 112 14.52 -30.30 2.27
N TRP A 113 14.53 -31.53 1.73
CA TRP A 113 15.43 -32.62 2.14
C TRP A 113 15.67 -33.66 1.04
N LEU A 114 16.73 -34.46 1.18
CA LEU A 114 17.03 -35.59 0.29
C LEU A 114 16.59 -36.92 0.88
N TYR A 115 16.25 -37.89 0.01
CA TYR A 115 15.93 -39.25 0.46
C TYR A 115 17.07 -39.97 1.14
N GLN A 116 18.30 -39.72 0.69
CA GLN A 116 19.50 -40.32 1.27
C GLN A 116 19.82 -39.75 2.67
N TYR A 117 19.39 -38.53 2.96
CA TYR A 117 19.67 -37.82 4.21
C TYR A 117 18.41 -37.13 4.76
N PRO A 118 17.36 -37.89 5.15
CA PRO A 118 16.06 -37.32 5.49
C PRO A 118 16.05 -36.50 6.80
N LYS A 119 17.11 -36.63 7.61
CA LYS A 119 17.31 -35.86 8.83
C LYS A 119 17.97 -34.50 8.59
N VAL A 120 18.52 -34.28 7.39
CA VAL A 120 19.15 -33.00 7.02
C VAL A 120 18.08 -32.20 6.28
N LYS A 121 17.41 -31.32 7.02
CA LYS A 121 16.36 -30.43 6.50
C LYS A 121 16.82 -28.98 6.52
N ARG A 122 16.37 -28.21 5.55
CA ARG A 122 16.57 -26.77 5.47
C ARG A 122 15.26 -26.08 5.15
N THR A 123 14.99 -24.97 5.81
CA THR A 123 13.73 -24.24 5.67
C THR A 123 14.00 -22.80 5.29
N ILE A 124 13.37 -22.36 4.21
CA ILE A 124 13.41 -20.98 3.74
C ILE A 124 12.03 -20.37 3.95
N GLU A 125 11.98 -19.15 4.45
CA GLU A 125 10.78 -18.33 4.50
C GLU A 125 10.94 -17.16 3.50
N VAL A 126 9.98 -17.03 2.60
CA VAL A 126 9.90 -15.91 1.66
C VAL A 126 8.55 -15.22 1.83
N GLN A 127 8.58 -13.89 1.78
CA GLN A 127 7.38 -13.07 1.77
C GLN A 127 7.18 -12.46 0.39
N TYR A 128 5.97 -12.61 -0.13
CA TYR A 128 5.52 -12.00 -1.36
C TYR A 128 4.34 -11.08 -1.07
N GLY A 129 4.33 -9.90 -1.66
CA GLY A 129 3.21 -8.97 -1.54
C GLY A 129 2.85 -8.35 -2.88
N LYS A 130 1.58 -8.03 -3.09
CA LYS A 130 1.17 -7.24 -4.25
C LYS A 130 1.67 -5.80 -4.09
N VAL A 131 1.86 -5.07 -5.19
CA VAL A 131 2.27 -3.67 -5.10
C VAL A 131 1.10 -2.89 -4.51
N VAL A 132 1.31 -2.35 -3.30
CA VAL A 132 0.32 -1.48 -2.68
C VAL A 132 0.33 -0.12 -3.37
N LEU A 133 -0.85 0.44 -3.64
CA LEU A 133 -0.95 1.79 -4.24
C LEU A 133 -0.28 2.87 -3.38
N THR A 134 -0.18 2.60 -2.09
CA THR A 134 0.52 3.41 -1.09
C THR A 134 2.05 3.36 -1.19
N ARG A 135 2.64 2.71 -2.19
CA ARG A 135 4.08 2.84 -2.50
C ARG A 135 4.45 4.28 -2.87
N TYR A 136 3.51 5.00 -3.48
CA TYR A 136 3.70 6.38 -3.87
C TYR A 136 3.10 7.32 -2.83
N ALA A 137 3.75 8.45 -2.63
CA ALA A 137 3.16 9.59 -1.94
C ALA A 137 2.04 10.20 -2.80
N PHE A 138 2.25 10.24 -4.12
CA PHE A 138 1.27 10.71 -5.09
C PHE A 138 1.19 9.77 -6.29
N LEU A 139 -0.01 9.31 -6.61
CA LEU A 139 -0.28 8.44 -7.75
C LEU A 139 -1.50 8.93 -8.52
N HIS A 140 -1.30 9.41 -9.75
CA HIS A 140 -2.38 10.00 -10.56
C HIS A 140 -2.47 9.44 -11.97
N ASN A 141 -3.69 9.37 -12.50
CA ASN A 141 -3.95 9.06 -13.91
C ASN A 141 -4.16 10.34 -14.76
N SER A 142 -3.46 11.42 -14.43
CA SER A 142 -3.73 12.76 -14.99
C SER A 142 -2.53 13.69 -14.89
N ASN A 143 -2.52 14.79 -15.65
CA ASN A 143 -1.49 15.81 -15.53
C ASN A 143 -1.46 16.43 -14.12
N MET A 144 -0.26 16.66 -13.58
CA MET A 144 -0.03 17.23 -12.25
C MET A 144 0.75 18.53 -12.31
N TRP A 145 0.56 19.38 -11.29
CA TRP A 145 1.38 20.56 -11.09
C TRP A 145 1.64 20.78 -9.59
N PHE A 146 2.92 20.77 -9.23
CA PHE A 146 3.42 21.16 -7.92
C PHE A 146 4.07 22.55 -8.06
N GLY A 147 3.43 23.57 -7.50
CA GLY A 147 3.93 24.95 -7.56
C GLY A 147 5.09 25.24 -6.58
N ASP A 148 5.68 26.42 -6.70
CA ASP A 148 6.87 26.86 -5.96
C ASP A 148 6.73 26.72 -4.42
N ASP A 149 5.53 26.96 -3.87
CA ASP A 149 5.25 26.92 -2.42
C ASP A 149 4.92 25.49 -1.89
N ILE A 150 5.12 24.45 -2.72
CA ILE A 150 4.83 23.07 -2.37
C ILE A 150 6.13 22.30 -2.11
N THR A 151 6.18 21.61 -0.97
CA THR A 151 7.24 20.65 -0.65
C THR A 151 6.68 19.23 -0.71
N VAL A 152 7.31 18.36 -1.51
CA VAL A 152 6.90 16.96 -1.70
C VAL A 152 7.99 16.02 -1.20
N ASN A 153 7.70 15.32 -0.10
CA ASN A 153 8.62 14.39 0.54
C ASN A 153 8.17 12.94 0.32
N GLY A 154 8.38 12.42 -0.89
CA GLY A 154 8.13 11.01 -1.20
C GLY A 154 7.97 10.73 -2.71
N PRO A 155 7.86 9.45 -3.10
CA PRO A 155 7.79 9.07 -4.52
C PRO A 155 6.51 9.59 -5.18
N VAL A 156 6.64 10.18 -6.36
CA VAL A 156 5.53 10.70 -7.18
C VAL A 156 5.47 9.94 -8.49
N PHE A 157 4.28 9.53 -8.89
CA PHE A 157 4.04 8.93 -10.20
C PHE A 157 2.78 9.49 -10.85
N SER A 158 2.84 9.74 -12.16
CA SER A 158 1.66 10.02 -12.98
C SER A 158 1.70 9.35 -14.34
N ASN A 159 0.54 8.84 -14.79
CA ASN A 159 0.36 8.45 -16.19
C ASN A 159 0.31 9.65 -17.16
N GLY A 160 0.10 10.86 -16.63
CA GLY A 160 0.15 12.12 -17.35
C GLY A 160 1.49 12.83 -17.20
N GLY A 161 1.54 14.09 -17.62
CA GLY A 161 2.70 14.95 -17.43
C GLY A 161 2.76 15.58 -16.03
N ILE A 162 3.95 15.83 -15.53
CA ILE A 162 4.18 16.45 -14.22
C ILE A 162 4.94 17.75 -14.42
N ARG A 163 4.35 18.86 -13.97
CA ARG A 163 5.05 20.11 -13.75
C ARG A 163 5.49 20.18 -12.29
N LEU A 164 6.79 20.28 -12.02
CA LEU A 164 7.35 20.38 -10.67
C LEU A 164 8.21 21.63 -10.56
N ASP A 165 7.67 22.67 -9.94
CA ASP A 165 8.39 23.90 -9.65
C ASP A 165 8.85 24.00 -8.18
N GLY A 166 8.15 23.32 -7.27
CA GLY A 166 8.48 23.26 -5.85
C GLY A 166 9.64 22.30 -5.51
N HIS A 167 9.82 22.03 -4.22
CA HIS A 167 10.88 21.16 -3.70
C HIS A 167 10.46 19.69 -3.67
N ASN A 168 11.32 18.78 -4.11
CA ASN A 168 11.13 17.33 -4.00
C ASN A 168 12.32 16.65 -3.31
N SER A 169 12.04 15.64 -2.48
CA SER A 169 13.08 14.86 -1.80
C SER A 169 13.25 13.42 -2.34
N SER A 170 12.50 13.04 -3.36
CA SER A 170 12.41 11.65 -3.87
C SER A 170 12.09 11.62 -5.37
N THR A 171 11.96 10.41 -5.93
CA THR A 171 11.71 10.16 -7.36
C THR A 171 10.40 10.77 -7.84
N VAL A 172 10.44 11.33 -9.05
CA VAL A 172 9.28 11.90 -9.75
C VAL A 172 9.21 11.27 -11.12
N GLU A 173 8.18 10.45 -11.34
CA GLU A 173 8.08 9.56 -12.48
C GLU A 173 6.86 9.90 -13.34
N SER A 174 7.05 10.03 -14.64
CA SER A 174 5.94 10.19 -15.60
C SER A 174 5.95 9.08 -16.63
N ALA A 175 4.78 8.52 -16.93
CA ALA A 175 4.63 7.54 -18.01
C ALA A 175 4.74 8.15 -19.42
N LYS A 176 4.72 9.48 -19.53
CA LYS A 176 4.78 10.20 -20.81
C LYS A 176 6.21 10.56 -21.14
N GLU A 177 6.62 10.34 -22.38
CA GLU A 177 7.87 10.93 -22.88
C GLU A 177 7.68 12.45 -23.07
N THR A 178 6.55 12.83 -23.66
CA THR A 178 6.08 14.21 -23.79
C THR A 178 4.56 14.28 -23.60
N TYR A 179 4.07 15.45 -23.21
CA TYR A 179 2.64 15.73 -23.11
C TYR A 179 2.32 17.17 -23.51
N THR A 180 1.05 17.41 -23.84
CA THR A 180 0.54 18.77 -24.08
C THR A 180 0.19 19.41 -22.74
N CYS A 181 1.01 20.36 -22.31
CA CYS A 181 0.75 21.20 -21.17
C CYS A 181 -0.37 22.20 -21.50
N GLY A 182 -1.47 22.15 -20.76
CA GLY A 182 -2.54 23.14 -20.86
C GLY A 182 -2.52 24.18 -19.75
N VAL A 183 -3.65 24.90 -19.64
CA VAL A 183 -3.86 25.96 -18.64
C VAL A 183 -3.77 25.42 -17.21
N GLU A 184 -4.11 24.15 -17.02
CA GLU A 184 -4.05 23.45 -15.76
C GLU A 184 -2.61 23.35 -15.23
N SER A 185 -1.62 23.19 -16.10
CA SER A 185 -0.20 23.18 -15.74
C SER A 185 0.45 24.55 -15.96
N GLY A 186 -0.36 25.61 -16.09
CA GLY A 186 0.10 26.99 -16.22
C GLY A 186 0.64 27.38 -17.60
N CYS A 187 0.46 26.55 -18.64
CA CYS A 187 0.78 26.93 -20.02
C CYS A 187 -0.37 27.73 -20.62
N ILE A 188 -0.22 29.06 -20.57
CA ILE A 188 -1.19 30.06 -21.00
C ILE A 188 -0.46 31.08 -21.89
N PRO A 189 -1.04 31.57 -23.00
CA PRO A 189 -2.41 31.35 -23.47
C PRO A 189 -2.60 30.12 -24.35
N ASN A 190 -1.52 29.51 -24.83
CA ASN A 190 -1.59 28.40 -25.77
C ASN A 190 -0.99 27.13 -25.14
N PRO A 191 -1.54 25.95 -25.44
CA PRO A 191 -0.92 24.70 -25.04
C PRO A 191 0.48 24.54 -25.64
N GLU A 192 1.40 23.99 -24.85
CA GLU A 192 2.79 23.74 -25.25
C GLU A 192 3.14 22.27 -25.09
N THR A 193 3.95 21.71 -25.98
CA THR A 193 4.52 20.37 -25.78
C THR A 193 5.68 20.46 -24.78
N LYS A 194 5.60 19.68 -23.71
CA LYS A 194 6.63 19.58 -22.67
C LYS A 194 7.05 18.12 -22.46
N PRO A 195 8.24 17.88 -21.91
CA PRO A 195 8.65 16.55 -21.46
C PRO A 195 7.70 15.99 -20.38
N GLY A 196 7.75 14.67 -20.14
CA GLY A 196 6.94 14.00 -19.12
C GLY A 196 7.05 14.61 -17.73
N VAL A 197 8.26 15.02 -17.35
CA VAL A 197 8.51 15.82 -16.14
C VAL A 197 9.31 17.07 -16.52
N TRP A 198 8.90 18.23 -16.03
CA TRP A 198 9.57 19.51 -16.26
C TRP A 198 9.18 20.52 -15.17
N GLY A 199 9.90 21.63 -15.07
CA GLY A 199 9.58 22.73 -14.15
C GLY A 199 10.85 23.38 -13.62
N ASN A 200 10.71 24.15 -12.54
CA ASN A 200 11.83 24.85 -11.88
C ASN A 200 12.36 24.11 -10.62
N GLY A 201 11.92 22.89 -10.36
CA GLY A 201 12.33 22.14 -9.17
C GLY A 201 13.84 21.93 -9.07
N GLU A 202 14.35 21.85 -7.85
CA GLU A 202 15.78 21.96 -7.55
C GLU A 202 16.60 20.70 -7.86
N ILE A 203 15.98 19.52 -7.86
CA ILE A 203 16.65 18.22 -7.98
C ILE A 203 16.08 17.45 -9.18
N ASP A 204 16.52 17.81 -10.38
CA ASP A 204 16.06 17.21 -11.64
C ASP A 204 16.65 15.81 -11.89
N GLU A 205 17.71 15.41 -11.17
CA GLU A 205 18.28 14.06 -11.26
C GLU A 205 17.35 12.96 -10.74
N LEU A 206 16.35 13.35 -9.94
CA LEU A 206 15.32 12.45 -9.43
C LEU A 206 14.12 12.32 -10.39
N TRP A 207 14.13 13.02 -11.53
CA TRP A 207 13.06 12.97 -12.50
C TRP A 207 13.30 11.84 -13.51
N SER A 208 12.27 11.02 -13.74
CA SER A 208 12.36 9.90 -14.67
C SER A 208 11.15 9.86 -15.61
N PHE A 209 11.42 9.85 -16.92
CA PHE A 209 10.40 9.74 -17.95
C PHE A 209 11.05 9.33 -19.29
N PRO A 210 10.36 8.52 -20.13
CA PRO A 210 9.10 7.83 -19.84
C PRO A 210 9.28 6.60 -18.94
N SER A 211 8.36 6.42 -18.00
CA SER A 211 8.20 5.21 -17.18
C SER A 211 7.07 4.31 -17.69
N VAL A 212 6.99 3.07 -17.19
CA VAL A 212 5.88 2.15 -17.52
C VAL A 212 4.58 2.70 -16.91
N PRO A 213 3.49 2.87 -17.70
CA PRO A 213 2.21 3.35 -17.17
C PRO A 213 1.59 2.33 -16.20
N ILE A 214 0.90 2.85 -15.19
CA ILE A 214 0.10 2.04 -14.26
C ILE A 214 -1.33 1.95 -14.81
N ASP A 215 -1.87 0.75 -14.97
CA ASP A 215 -3.23 0.57 -15.45
C ASP A 215 -4.26 0.86 -14.34
N PHE A 216 -4.84 2.07 -14.35
CA PHE A 216 -5.84 2.48 -13.37
C PHE A 216 -7.18 1.73 -13.48
N ASP A 217 -7.47 1.04 -14.59
CA ASP A 217 -8.66 0.19 -14.66
C ASP A 217 -8.45 -1.12 -13.88
N SER A 218 -7.22 -1.61 -13.81
CA SER A 218 -6.84 -2.80 -13.04
C SER A 218 -6.78 -2.56 -11.51
N ILE A 219 -6.71 -1.30 -11.06
CA ILE A 219 -6.61 -0.93 -9.64
C ILE A 219 -7.95 -0.49 -9.03
N LYS A 220 -9.05 -0.59 -9.79
CA LYS A 220 -10.38 -0.26 -9.29
C LYS A 220 -10.72 -1.17 -8.11
N VAL A 221 -11.01 -0.54 -6.99
CA VAL A 221 -11.60 -1.12 -5.79
C VAL A 221 -12.92 -1.78 -6.15
N ASP A 222 -13.07 -3.03 -5.73
CA ASP A 222 -14.36 -3.68 -5.70
C ASP A 222 -15.13 -3.26 -4.44
N PHE A 223 -16.00 -2.26 -4.60
CA PHE A 223 -16.86 -1.80 -3.53
C PHE A 223 -17.84 -2.87 -3.04
N ASN A 224 -18.09 -3.96 -3.78
CA ASN A 224 -18.89 -5.08 -3.25
C ASN A 224 -18.12 -5.82 -2.16
N ILE A 225 -16.83 -6.12 -2.39
CA ILE A 225 -15.98 -6.80 -1.40
C ILE A 225 -15.88 -5.95 -0.13
N MET A 226 -15.64 -4.64 -0.27
CA MET A 226 -15.59 -3.74 0.89
C MET A 226 -16.93 -3.65 1.63
N ARG A 227 -18.06 -3.61 0.90
CA ARG A 227 -19.39 -3.63 1.50
C ARG A 227 -19.64 -4.93 2.26
N ASP A 228 -19.35 -6.07 1.63
CA ASP A 228 -19.63 -7.39 2.20
C ASP A 228 -18.75 -7.64 3.44
N ALA A 229 -17.48 -7.19 3.42
CA ALA A 229 -16.60 -7.19 4.58
C ALA A 229 -17.10 -6.28 5.72
N ALA A 230 -17.64 -5.11 5.38
CA ALA A 230 -18.26 -4.23 6.36
C ALA A 230 -19.56 -4.81 6.93
N GLN A 231 -20.36 -5.55 6.14
CA GLN A 231 -21.58 -6.22 6.60
C GLN A 231 -21.31 -7.40 7.51
N ALA A 232 -20.18 -8.08 7.31
CA ALA A 232 -19.71 -9.12 8.22
C ALA A 232 -19.33 -8.58 9.61
N ASN A 233 -19.09 -7.27 9.74
CA ASN A 233 -18.80 -6.58 10.99
C ASN A 233 -20.04 -5.78 11.46
N PRO A 234 -20.57 -6.03 12.67
CA PRO A 234 -21.84 -5.42 13.11
C PRO A 234 -21.81 -3.88 13.22
N THR A 235 -20.61 -3.27 13.20
CA THR A 235 -20.37 -1.83 13.38
C THR A 235 -19.80 -1.16 12.13
N GLY A 236 -19.47 -1.92 11.09
CA GLY A 236 -18.77 -1.42 9.89
C GLY A 236 -19.70 -0.95 8.77
N TYR A 237 -20.92 -1.49 8.66
CA TYR A 237 -21.80 -1.18 7.53
C TYR A 237 -22.82 -0.08 7.84
N LEU A 238 -22.75 1.01 7.09
CA LEU A 238 -23.68 2.13 7.09
C LEU A 238 -24.45 2.13 5.76
N GLY A 239 -25.65 1.51 5.75
CA GLY A 239 -26.50 1.45 4.56
C GLY A 239 -27.00 2.82 4.08
N PRO A 240 -27.88 2.90 3.07
CA PRO A 240 -28.39 4.17 2.58
C PRO A 240 -29.01 5.01 3.71
N SER A 241 -28.54 6.25 3.90
CA SER A 241 -28.92 7.05 5.07
C SER A 241 -30.41 7.43 5.09
N GLY A 242 -31.04 7.51 3.90
CA GLY A 242 -32.36 8.09 3.69
C GLY A 242 -32.40 9.62 3.87
N ALA A 243 -31.24 10.26 4.02
CA ALA A 243 -31.08 11.69 4.27
C ALA A 243 -29.88 12.25 3.47
N GLN A 244 -28.94 12.96 4.12
CA GLN A 244 -27.80 13.60 3.44
C GLN A 244 -26.51 12.76 3.47
N GLY A 245 -26.42 11.78 4.38
CA GLY A 245 -25.24 10.92 4.53
C GLY A 245 -24.87 10.68 5.99
N TYR A 246 -23.59 10.44 6.24
CA TYR A 246 -23.05 10.14 7.58
C TYR A 246 -21.91 11.08 7.96
N HIS A 247 -21.78 11.36 9.24
CA HIS A 247 -20.65 12.11 9.78
C HIS A 247 -19.91 11.22 10.78
N LEU A 248 -18.61 11.05 10.57
CA LEU A 248 -17.73 10.20 11.34
C LEU A 248 -16.67 11.04 12.05
N VAL A 249 -16.65 10.98 13.37
CA VAL A 249 -15.69 11.70 14.21
C VAL A 249 -14.77 10.69 14.90
N TYR A 250 -13.51 10.66 14.49
CA TYR A 250 -12.50 9.82 15.15
C TYR A 250 -12.02 10.48 16.44
N THR A 251 -11.82 9.68 17.47
CA THR A 251 -11.51 10.16 18.81
C THR A 251 -10.23 9.52 19.34
N SER A 252 -9.46 10.28 20.12
CA SER A 252 -8.12 9.88 20.58
C SER A 252 -8.13 8.65 21.50
N ASP A 253 -9.29 8.26 22.04
CA ASP A 253 -9.47 7.06 22.87
C ASP A 253 -9.62 5.76 22.05
N GLY A 254 -9.57 5.85 20.71
CA GLY A 254 -9.62 4.70 19.81
C GLY A 254 -11.01 4.36 19.31
N ASN A 255 -11.95 5.30 19.42
CA ASN A 255 -13.32 5.14 18.93
C ASN A 255 -13.62 6.02 17.72
N VAL A 256 -14.72 5.70 17.04
CA VAL A 256 -15.37 6.54 16.03
C VAL A 256 -16.83 6.78 16.44
N ASP A 257 -17.21 8.05 16.56
CA ASP A 257 -18.60 8.46 16.73
C ASP A 257 -19.25 8.59 15.36
N VAL A 258 -20.40 7.95 15.18
CA VAL A 258 -21.13 7.94 13.91
C VAL A 258 -22.46 8.66 14.07
N TYR A 259 -22.69 9.63 13.20
CA TYR A 259 -23.92 10.40 13.12
C TYR A 259 -24.56 10.23 11.75
N ARG A 260 -25.89 10.18 11.70
CA ARG A 260 -26.64 10.34 10.46
C ARG A 260 -26.92 11.81 10.24
N VAL A 261 -26.48 12.35 9.11
CA VAL A 261 -26.70 13.76 8.75
C VAL A 261 -28.11 13.92 8.20
N THR A 262 -28.95 14.70 8.90
CA THR A 262 -30.35 14.93 8.54
C THR A 262 -30.56 16.22 7.76
N GLY A 263 -29.61 17.15 7.80
CA GLY A 263 -29.69 18.40 7.05
C GLY A 263 -28.34 19.05 6.80
N THR A 264 -28.20 19.62 5.61
CA THR A 264 -27.02 20.37 5.17
C THR A 264 -27.42 21.76 4.67
N SER A 265 -26.46 22.69 4.69
CA SER A 265 -26.55 23.97 4.01
C SER A 265 -25.51 24.05 2.89
N PRO A 266 -25.86 24.62 1.73
CA PRO A 266 -24.92 24.76 0.64
C PRO A 266 -23.95 25.92 0.84
N ILE A 267 -22.77 25.78 0.21
CA ILE A 267 -21.84 26.87 -0.08
C ILE A 267 -21.45 26.72 -1.55
N ASN A 268 -21.41 27.82 -2.30
CA ASN A 268 -21.00 27.77 -3.70
C ASN A 268 -19.48 27.64 -3.82
N GLY A 269 -19.02 26.72 -4.67
CA GLY A 269 -17.61 26.53 -4.99
C GLY A 269 -17.40 26.44 -6.50
N TYR A 270 -16.22 26.84 -6.96
CA TYR A 270 -15.84 26.69 -8.36
C TYR A 270 -14.78 25.58 -8.54
N SER A 271 -14.94 24.75 -9.56
CA SER A 271 -13.93 23.82 -10.07
C SER A 271 -13.64 24.07 -11.55
N LEU A 272 -12.49 23.63 -12.04
CA LEU A 272 -12.12 23.78 -13.45
C LEU A 272 -13.01 22.93 -14.36
N GLU A 273 -13.42 21.76 -13.88
CA GLU A 273 -14.15 20.75 -14.65
C GLU A 273 -15.65 21.04 -14.73
N TYR A 274 -16.24 21.56 -13.67
CA TYR A 274 -17.70 21.74 -13.58
C TYR A 274 -18.14 23.19 -13.45
N GLY A 275 -17.22 24.14 -13.33
CA GLY A 275 -17.55 25.54 -13.14
C GLY A 275 -18.13 25.78 -11.75
N CYS A 276 -19.23 26.53 -11.66
CA CYS A 276 -19.87 26.85 -10.38
C CYS A 276 -20.81 25.75 -9.91
N GLU A 277 -20.58 25.29 -8.69
CA GLU A 277 -21.27 24.16 -8.07
C GLU A 277 -21.88 24.58 -6.73
N ILE A 278 -23.05 24.01 -6.41
CA ILE A 278 -23.72 24.16 -5.12
C ILE A 278 -23.30 22.96 -4.26
N LEU A 279 -22.43 23.20 -3.27
CA LEU A 279 -21.82 22.13 -2.48
C LEU A 279 -22.51 22.05 -1.11
N GLN A 280 -23.23 20.96 -0.87
CA GLN A 280 -23.98 20.69 0.37
C GLN A 280 -23.06 20.33 1.56
N GLN A 281 -22.07 21.17 1.83
CA GLN A 281 -20.92 20.79 2.65
C GLN A 281 -21.05 21.12 4.15
N VAL A 282 -21.99 21.98 4.56
CA VAL A 282 -22.15 22.40 5.96
C VAL A 282 -23.22 21.55 6.63
N ILE A 283 -22.87 20.81 7.68
CA ILE A 283 -23.84 20.08 8.49
C ILE A 283 -24.65 21.06 9.35
N THR A 284 -25.98 20.94 9.32
CA THR A 284 -26.91 21.78 10.11
C THR A 284 -27.70 21.00 11.14
N SER A 285 -27.88 19.70 10.92
CA SER A 285 -28.52 18.80 11.88
C SER A 285 -28.07 17.36 11.62
N GLU A 286 -27.90 16.61 12.70
CA GLU A 286 -27.51 15.21 12.67
C GLU A 286 -28.05 14.47 13.90
N VAL A 287 -28.08 13.15 13.83
CA VAL A 287 -28.54 12.26 14.89
C VAL A 287 -27.49 11.20 15.15
N SER A 288 -27.05 11.08 16.41
CA SER A 288 -26.07 10.05 16.81
C SER A 288 -26.64 8.65 16.59
N LEU A 289 -25.84 7.78 15.96
CA LEU A 289 -26.13 6.36 15.75
C LEU A 289 -25.39 5.48 16.76
N GLY A 290 -24.23 5.92 17.24
CA GLY A 290 -23.43 5.21 18.23
C GLY A 290 -21.95 5.55 18.15
N THR A 291 -21.20 4.91 19.04
CA THR A 291 -19.73 5.01 19.14
C THR A 291 -19.18 3.60 19.00
N TYR A 292 -18.18 3.41 18.14
CA TYR A 292 -17.61 2.11 17.82
C TYR A 292 -16.09 2.10 18.00
N ALA A 293 -15.55 1.02 18.57
CA ALA A 293 -14.12 0.87 18.77
C ALA A 293 -13.41 0.50 17.47
N LEU A 294 -12.37 1.25 17.08
CA LEU A 294 -11.61 0.97 15.87
C LEU A 294 -10.92 -0.40 15.90
N SER A 295 -10.63 -0.94 17.09
CA SER A 295 -10.10 -2.30 17.26
C SER A 295 -11.04 -3.40 16.77
N GLU A 296 -12.35 -3.11 16.67
CA GLU A 296 -13.39 -4.04 16.23
C GLU A 296 -13.98 -3.64 14.87
N THR A 297 -13.54 -2.52 14.30
CA THR A 297 -14.06 -1.94 13.06
C THR A 297 -12.92 -1.65 12.07
N PRO A 298 -12.30 -2.71 11.49
CA PRO A 298 -11.19 -2.55 10.54
C PRO A 298 -11.63 -1.92 9.21
N ILE A 299 -12.94 -1.94 8.93
CA ILE A 299 -13.53 -1.31 7.75
C ILE A 299 -14.88 -0.68 8.11
N ILE A 300 -15.11 0.53 7.59
CA ILE A 300 -16.40 1.20 7.59
C ILE A 300 -16.81 1.43 6.15
N PHE A 301 -18.00 1.00 5.77
CA PHE A 301 -18.56 1.19 4.45
C PHE A 301 -19.85 1.99 4.54
N ALA A 302 -19.87 3.17 3.89
CA ALA A 302 -21.03 4.03 3.81
C ALA A 302 -21.64 4.04 2.41
N GLU A 303 -22.91 3.67 2.30
CA GLU A 303 -23.69 3.75 1.05
C GLU A 303 -24.19 5.17 0.74
N ASP A 304 -23.42 6.18 1.12
CA ASP A 304 -23.81 7.57 1.07
C ASP A 304 -22.59 8.51 1.11
N GLN A 305 -22.83 9.82 1.03
CA GLN A 305 -21.85 10.86 1.31
C GLN A 305 -21.37 10.74 2.76
N VAL A 306 -20.09 11.00 2.98
CA VAL A 306 -19.52 10.96 4.34
C VAL A 306 -18.77 12.24 4.64
N TRP A 307 -18.99 12.80 5.83
CA TRP A 307 -18.15 13.83 6.43
C TRP A 307 -17.24 13.18 7.47
N VAL A 308 -15.99 13.63 7.56
CA VAL A 308 -15.00 13.02 8.45
C VAL A 308 -14.02 14.03 9.03
N GLU A 309 -13.68 13.83 10.30
CA GLU A 309 -12.69 14.61 11.06
C GLU A 309 -12.22 13.84 12.31
N GLY A 310 -11.20 14.36 13.00
CA GLY A 310 -10.81 13.92 14.34
C GLY A 310 -9.41 13.29 14.43
N ILE A 311 -9.21 12.43 15.44
CA ILE A 311 -7.93 11.81 15.76
C ILE A 311 -8.05 10.29 15.67
N VAL A 312 -7.30 9.68 14.76
CA VAL A 312 -7.26 8.24 14.52
C VAL A 312 -6.30 7.57 15.50
N ASN A 313 -6.86 6.75 16.38
CA ASN A 313 -6.11 5.86 17.28
C ASN A 313 -6.49 4.40 16.99
N GLY A 314 -5.84 3.81 15.98
CA GLY A 314 -6.09 2.44 15.54
C GLY A 314 -5.94 2.33 14.03
N LYS A 315 -6.37 1.21 13.45
CA LYS A 315 -6.30 0.96 12.02
C LYS A 315 -7.69 0.73 11.45
N THR A 316 -8.11 1.53 10.47
CA THR A 316 -9.39 1.35 9.77
C THR A 316 -9.34 1.90 8.36
N THR A 317 -10.29 1.48 7.53
CA THR A 317 -10.55 2.09 6.21
C THR A 317 -12.01 2.49 6.11
N LEU A 318 -12.25 3.73 5.76
CA LEU A 318 -13.56 4.28 5.44
C LEU A 318 -13.75 4.30 3.92
N ALA A 319 -14.72 3.54 3.43
CA ALA A 319 -15.17 3.55 2.05
C ALA A 319 -16.54 4.24 1.92
N ALA A 320 -16.70 5.07 0.90
CA ALA A 320 -17.97 5.70 0.54
C ALA A 320 -18.29 5.42 -0.93
N ALA A 321 -19.36 4.68 -1.19
CA ALA A 321 -19.84 4.33 -2.53
C ALA A 321 -21.33 4.00 -2.51
N ARG A 322 -22.11 4.41 -3.53
CA ARG A 322 -23.56 4.18 -3.52
C ARG A 322 -24.01 3.23 -4.63
N PHE A 323 -24.78 2.21 -4.27
CA PHE A 323 -25.31 1.23 -5.22
C PHE A 323 -26.64 1.68 -5.86
N PRO A 324 -26.91 1.30 -7.12
CA PRO A 324 -26.00 0.62 -8.05
C PRO A 324 -24.87 1.56 -8.50
N LEU A 325 -23.64 1.02 -8.51
CA LEU A 325 -22.42 1.76 -8.86
C LEU A 325 -22.55 2.42 -10.24
N GLY A 326 -21.97 3.62 -10.38
CA GLY A 326 -21.99 4.39 -11.63
C GLY A 326 -23.33 5.08 -11.96
N THR A 327 -24.39 4.83 -11.18
CA THR A 327 -25.64 5.61 -11.25
C THR A 327 -25.62 6.78 -10.28
N PHE A 328 -25.13 6.52 -9.07
CA PHE A 328 -24.93 7.52 -8.03
C PHE A 328 -23.44 7.73 -7.81
N ASN A 329 -23.10 8.76 -7.03
CA ASN A 329 -21.73 9.00 -6.62
C ASN A 329 -21.73 9.32 -5.12
N ALA A 330 -20.80 8.71 -4.39
CA ALA A 330 -20.48 9.11 -3.03
C ALA A 330 -19.13 9.84 -2.98
N ASN A 331 -19.08 10.91 -2.19
CA ASN A 331 -17.85 11.63 -1.89
C ASN A 331 -17.56 11.51 -0.39
N ILE A 332 -16.29 11.70 -0.05
CA ILE A 332 -15.85 11.91 1.33
C ILE A 332 -15.47 13.39 1.49
N TRP A 333 -16.04 14.05 2.50
CA TRP A 333 -15.82 15.45 2.83
C TRP A 333 -14.95 15.54 4.08
N ILE A 334 -13.77 16.16 3.96
CA ILE A 334 -12.90 16.43 5.10
C ILE A 334 -13.28 17.81 5.66
N MET A 335 -13.83 17.83 6.86
CA MET A 335 -14.36 19.05 7.49
C MET A 335 -13.36 19.75 8.39
N GLY A 336 -12.54 18.96 9.09
CA GLY A 336 -11.56 19.43 10.04
C GLY A 336 -10.27 18.63 9.94
N ASP A 337 -9.36 18.85 10.88
CA ASP A 337 -8.14 18.05 10.97
C ASP A 337 -8.48 16.58 11.12
N LEU A 338 -7.70 15.75 10.45
CA LEU A 338 -7.83 14.31 10.49
C LEU A 338 -6.45 13.72 10.69
N THR A 339 -6.06 13.48 11.95
CA THR A 339 -4.67 13.19 12.31
C THR A 339 -4.52 11.84 12.97
N TYR A 340 -3.40 11.17 12.74
CA TYR A 340 -2.98 10.04 13.57
C TYR A 340 -2.59 10.50 14.97
N LEU A 341 -2.91 9.70 15.99
CA LEU A 341 -2.47 9.92 17.36
C LEU A 341 -0.92 9.99 17.46
N ALA A 342 -0.23 9.19 16.65
CA ALA A 342 1.22 9.22 16.46
C ALA A 342 1.60 8.78 15.02
N LYS A 343 2.72 9.31 14.50
CA LYS A 343 3.28 8.91 13.19
C LYS A 343 4.29 7.75 13.34
N ASP A 344 3.92 6.71 14.08
CA ASP A 344 4.79 5.57 14.43
C ASP A 344 4.45 4.28 13.67
N GLY A 345 3.43 4.33 12.79
CA GLY A 345 2.94 3.19 12.01
C GLY A 345 1.82 2.38 12.67
N ASN A 346 1.49 2.64 13.95
CA ASN A 346 0.43 1.91 14.65
C ASN A 346 -0.98 2.43 14.35
N HIS A 347 -1.08 3.62 13.79
CA HIS A 347 -2.36 4.27 13.45
C HIS A 347 -2.46 4.45 11.94
N LYS A 348 -3.59 4.00 11.37
CA LYS A 348 -3.80 3.93 9.92
C LYS A 348 -5.23 4.31 9.57
N LEU A 349 -5.36 5.20 8.60
CA LEU A 349 -6.64 5.52 7.99
C LEU A 349 -6.57 5.39 6.48
N GLY A 350 -7.40 4.51 5.93
CA GLY A 350 -7.73 4.50 4.52
C GLY A 350 -8.99 5.31 4.26
N LEU A 351 -8.98 6.22 3.28
CA LEU A 351 -10.16 6.90 2.77
C LEU A 351 -10.36 6.51 1.31
N VAL A 352 -11.46 5.84 1.00
CA VAL A 352 -11.75 5.34 -0.35
C VAL A 352 -13.10 5.89 -0.81
N ALA A 353 -13.07 6.84 -1.75
CA ALA A 353 -14.28 7.44 -2.31
C ALA A 353 -14.55 6.90 -3.72
N GLU A 354 -15.81 6.60 -4.02
CA GLU A 354 -16.27 6.27 -5.38
C GLU A 354 -15.95 7.41 -6.36
N LYS A 355 -16.21 8.65 -5.96
CA LYS A 355 -15.98 9.83 -6.81
C LYS A 355 -14.88 10.73 -6.25
N ASP A 356 -15.20 11.71 -5.42
CA ASP A 356 -14.25 12.74 -4.98
C ASP A 356 -13.98 12.68 -3.48
N ILE A 357 -12.78 13.12 -3.08
CA ILE A 357 -12.45 13.49 -1.70
C ILE A 357 -12.34 15.01 -1.65
N ILE A 358 -13.16 15.66 -0.82
CA ILE A 358 -13.36 17.11 -0.89
C ILE A 358 -12.97 17.76 0.42
N PHE A 359 -12.06 18.73 0.39
CA PHE A 359 -11.78 19.58 1.54
C PHE A 359 -12.83 20.69 1.59
N THR A 360 -13.63 20.72 2.67
CA THR A 360 -14.67 21.74 2.83
C THR A 360 -14.09 23.13 3.01
N ARG A 361 -14.85 24.20 2.72
CA ARG A 361 -14.38 25.58 2.87
C ARG A 361 -13.83 25.87 4.27
N ASP A 362 -14.49 25.34 5.30
CA ASP A 362 -14.29 25.79 6.68
C ASP A 362 -13.27 24.94 7.46
N VAL A 363 -12.39 24.21 6.76
CA VAL A 363 -11.20 23.57 7.38
C VAL A 363 -10.32 24.59 8.13
N PRO A 364 -9.53 24.13 9.12
CA PRO A 364 -8.66 24.99 9.93
C PRO A 364 -7.63 25.79 9.10
N GLU A 365 -7.12 26.87 9.70
CA GLU A 365 -6.05 27.70 9.08
C GLU A 365 -4.75 26.93 8.88
N TYR A 366 -4.45 26.01 9.80
CA TYR A 366 -3.38 25.03 9.71
C TYR A 366 -4.07 23.68 9.63
N PHE A 367 -4.22 23.16 8.43
CA PHE A 367 -5.01 21.97 8.17
C PHE A 367 -4.10 20.75 8.06
N ASP A 368 -4.31 19.77 8.92
CA ASP A 368 -3.54 18.52 8.97
C ASP A 368 -4.39 17.32 8.53
N LEU A 369 -3.92 16.58 7.51
CA LEU A 369 -4.55 15.37 6.99
C LEU A 369 -3.55 14.20 6.97
N HIS A 370 -3.78 13.21 7.82
CA HIS A 370 -3.02 11.97 7.90
C HIS A 370 -3.90 10.81 7.41
N ALA A 371 -3.67 10.31 6.19
CA ALA A 371 -4.41 9.19 5.61
C ALA A 371 -3.75 8.65 4.34
N ALA A 372 -4.01 7.38 4.01
CA ALA A 372 -3.95 6.93 2.63
C ALA A 372 -5.31 7.23 1.98
N VAL A 373 -5.33 8.07 0.94
CA VAL A 373 -6.55 8.56 0.31
C VAL A 373 -6.63 8.09 -1.13
N LEU A 374 -7.79 7.59 -1.54
CA LEU A 374 -8.07 7.10 -2.88
C LEU A 374 -9.41 7.64 -3.39
N ALA A 375 -9.35 8.43 -4.46
CA ALA A 375 -10.53 8.83 -5.23
C ALA A 375 -10.58 8.00 -6.52
N GLN A 376 -11.46 6.99 -6.55
CA GLN A 376 -11.46 5.97 -7.62
C GLN A 376 -11.80 6.54 -8.99
N ASN A 377 -12.89 7.32 -9.10
CA ASN A 377 -13.31 7.88 -10.38
C ASN A 377 -13.04 9.38 -10.50
N GLY A 378 -12.70 10.04 -9.38
CA GLY A 378 -12.53 11.49 -9.29
C GLY A 378 -11.18 11.89 -8.72
N ARG A 379 -11.19 12.90 -7.85
CA ARG A 379 -9.99 13.60 -7.37
C ARG A 379 -10.09 13.98 -5.90
N THR A 380 -8.94 14.28 -5.32
CA THR A 380 -8.88 15.06 -4.08
C THR A 380 -8.87 16.55 -4.42
N ILE A 381 -9.86 17.31 -3.94
CA ILE A 381 -10.04 18.72 -4.33
C ILE A 381 -10.44 19.62 -3.16
N ARG A 382 -9.93 20.85 -3.16
CA ARG A 382 -10.58 21.99 -2.50
C ARG A 382 -11.12 22.91 -3.58
N HIS A 383 -12.37 23.36 -3.47
CA HIS A 383 -12.96 24.24 -4.48
C HIS A 383 -12.49 25.69 -4.32
N HIS A 384 -12.67 26.50 -5.37
CA HIS A 384 -12.43 27.93 -5.31
C HIS A 384 -13.64 28.65 -4.71
N TYR A 385 -13.53 29.04 -3.43
CA TYR A 385 -14.62 29.67 -2.69
C TYR A 385 -14.69 31.20 -2.84
N ASN A 386 -13.81 31.78 -3.68
CA ASN A 386 -13.68 33.22 -3.89
C ASN A 386 -13.76 33.64 -5.36
N LYS A 387 -14.29 32.75 -6.22
CA LYS A 387 -14.46 33.04 -7.64
C LYS A 387 -15.55 34.10 -7.82
N GLN A 388 -15.21 35.21 -8.48
CA GLN A 388 -16.18 36.24 -8.86
C GLN A 388 -17.25 35.65 -9.77
N GLY A 389 -18.52 35.94 -9.47
CA GLY A 389 -19.68 35.38 -10.18
C GLY A 389 -20.13 34.00 -9.70
N CYS A 390 -19.39 33.39 -8.75
CA CYS A 390 -19.71 32.09 -8.17
C CYS A 390 -20.12 32.17 -6.70
N ARG A 391 -19.43 33.02 -5.93
CA ARG A 391 -19.69 33.20 -4.50
C ARG A 391 -20.94 34.06 -4.24
N GLU A 392 -21.68 33.72 -3.19
CA GLU A 392 -22.67 34.66 -2.63
C GLU A 392 -21.96 35.76 -1.80
N GLN A 393 -22.66 36.86 -1.54
CA GLN A 393 -22.11 37.97 -0.78
C GLN A 393 -21.72 37.52 0.64
N GLY A 394 -20.46 37.71 1.02
CA GLY A 394 -19.93 37.32 2.34
C GLY A 394 -19.35 35.89 2.42
N GLN A 395 -19.57 35.03 1.42
CA GLN A 395 -19.08 33.63 1.47
C GLN A 395 -17.60 33.44 1.12
N GLY A 396 -16.92 34.48 0.63
CA GLY A 396 -15.52 34.39 0.18
C GLY A 396 -14.47 34.72 1.24
N GLN A 397 -14.83 34.89 2.52
CA GLN A 397 -13.87 35.28 3.57
C GLN A 397 -12.95 34.13 4.01
N ASP A 398 -13.41 32.89 3.96
CA ASP A 398 -12.65 31.68 4.33
C ASP A 398 -12.05 30.92 3.13
N SER A 399 -11.82 31.62 2.02
CA SER A 399 -11.29 30.99 0.81
C SER A 399 -9.80 30.65 0.89
N GLN A 400 -9.04 31.39 1.70
CA GLN A 400 -7.60 31.21 1.91
C GLN A 400 -7.36 30.64 3.30
N LYS A 401 -6.36 29.75 3.39
CA LYS A 401 -5.87 29.12 4.62
C LYS A 401 -4.35 29.23 4.65
N ASN A 402 -3.73 29.22 5.83
CA ASN A 402 -2.29 29.42 5.96
C ASN A 402 -1.49 28.23 5.45
N GLU A 403 -1.78 27.02 5.92
CA GLU A 403 -0.95 25.85 5.63
C GLU A 403 -1.79 24.57 5.52
N PHE A 404 -1.42 23.73 4.56
CA PHE A 404 -1.89 22.36 4.44
C PHE A 404 -0.73 21.39 4.65
N ASN A 405 -0.86 20.51 5.63
CA ASN A 405 0.08 19.44 5.92
C ASN A 405 -0.59 18.10 5.64
N PHE A 406 -0.02 17.35 4.70
CA PHE A 406 -0.46 16.01 4.38
C PHE A 406 0.59 15.00 4.86
N TYR A 407 0.15 13.90 5.48
CA TYR A 407 1.00 12.76 5.82
C TYR A 407 0.35 11.46 5.36
N GLY A 408 0.85 10.85 4.29
CA GLY A 408 0.30 9.59 3.77
C GLY A 408 0.52 9.38 2.28
N SER A 409 -0.50 8.84 1.62
CA SER A 409 -0.49 8.54 0.18
C SER A 409 -1.75 9.11 -0.47
N LEU A 410 -1.62 9.85 -1.56
CA LEU A 410 -2.74 10.45 -2.29
C LEU A 410 -2.84 9.83 -3.69
N ILE A 411 -3.89 9.04 -3.89
CA ILE A 411 -4.17 8.35 -5.15
C ILE A 411 -5.46 8.91 -5.75
N SER A 412 -5.44 9.25 -7.04
CA SER A 412 -6.65 9.73 -7.72
C SER A 412 -6.62 9.47 -9.21
N ASN A 413 -7.76 9.09 -9.78
CA ASN A 413 -7.88 8.92 -11.23
C ASN A 413 -7.87 10.27 -11.98
N GLN A 414 -8.42 11.32 -11.38
CA GLN A 414 -8.37 12.67 -11.91
C GLN A 414 -7.37 13.54 -11.16
N ARG A 415 -7.05 14.69 -11.75
CA ARG A 415 -6.11 15.64 -11.19
C ARG A 415 -6.59 16.16 -9.85
N SER A 416 -5.76 16.00 -8.83
CA SER A 416 -5.99 16.59 -7.51
C SER A 416 -5.39 17.99 -7.43
N TYR A 417 -6.12 18.92 -6.82
CA TYR A 417 -5.69 20.30 -6.65
C TYR A 417 -6.53 21.02 -5.60
N TRP A 418 -5.93 21.98 -4.90
CA TRP A 418 -6.60 22.75 -3.85
C TRP A 418 -6.32 24.25 -3.91
N ASN A 419 -5.41 24.67 -4.79
CA ASN A 419 -5.02 26.07 -4.96
C ASN A 419 -5.51 26.61 -6.31
N PHE A 420 -6.03 27.83 -6.27
CA PHE A 420 -6.40 28.61 -7.44
C PHE A 420 -5.65 29.93 -7.39
N SER A 421 -4.83 30.21 -8.40
CA SER A 421 -4.08 31.47 -8.49
C SER A 421 -4.95 32.61 -9.04
N SER A 422 -4.71 33.83 -8.58
CA SER A 422 -5.21 35.09 -9.18
C SER A 422 -4.09 36.05 -9.59
N GLY A 423 -2.84 35.58 -9.70
CA GLY A 423 -1.67 36.41 -10.02
C GLY A 423 -0.43 36.00 -9.24
N GLN A 424 0.58 36.88 -9.20
CA GLN A 424 1.78 36.69 -8.39
C GLN A 424 1.45 36.83 -6.89
N GLY A 425 1.92 35.87 -6.09
CA GLY A 425 1.74 35.84 -4.63
C GLY A 425 0.78 34.75 -4.14
N SER A 426 0.09 35.03 -3.04
CA SER A 426 -0.84 34.11 -2.36
C SER A 426 -1.98 33.63 -3.28
N PRO A 427 -2.43 32.35 -3.18
CA PRO A 427 -3.51 31.83 -4.01
C PRO A 427 -4.83 32.57 -3.72
N ALA A 428 -5.65 32.82 -4.73
CA ALA A 428 -6.98 33.43 -4.58
C ALA A 428 -7.91 32.63 -3.66
N SER A 429 -7.68 31.31 -3.61
CA SER A 429 -8.35 30.34 -2.76
C SER A 429 -7.48 29.10 -2.65
N GLY A 430 -7.44 28.48 -1.48
CA GLY A 430 -6.57 27.35 -1.17
C GLY A 430 -5.70 27.62 0.04
N PHE A 431 -4.47 27.10 0.01
CA PHE A 431 -3.49 27.17 1.10
C PHE A 431 -2.25 27.94 0.65
N VAL A 432 -1.78 28.86 1.48
CA VAL A 432 -0.58 29.65 1.19
C VAL A 432 0.66 28.76 1.12
N LYS A 433 0.80 27.81 2.04
CA LYS A 433 1.88 26.83 2.07
C LYS A 433 1.32 25.42 2.01
N THR A 434 2.03 24.49 1.36
CA THR A 434 1.65 23.08 1.37
C THR A 434 2.87 22.18 1.57
N THR A 435 2.78 21.31 2.58
CA THR A 435 3.79 20.29 2.89
C THR A 435 3.15 18.93 2.70
N LEU A 436 3.76 18.09 1.86
CA LEU A 436 3.23 16.78 1.48
C LEU A 436 4.24 15.69 1.86
N ASP A 437 4.03 15.09 3.02
CA ASP A 437 4.90 14.05 3.57
C ASP A 437 4.35 12.66 3.28
N TYR A 438 5.24 11.75 2.86
CA TYR A 438 4.92 10.35 2.68
C TYR A 438 4.91 9.60 4.02
N ASP A 439 3.95 8.70 4.21
CA ASP A 439 3.99 7.69 5.27
C ASP A 439 4.65 6.41 4.75
N PRO A 440 5.96 6.18 5.00
CA PRO A 440 6.66 5.00 4.49
C PRO A 440 6.15 3.70 5.09
N THR A 441 5.49 3.75 6.25
CA THR A 441 4.97 2.54 6.88
C THR A 441 3.77 1.98 6.11
N ASN A 442 3.09 2.78 5.26
CA ASN A 442 2.02 2.29 4.39
C ASN A 442 2.51 1.34 3.27
N PHE A 443 3.82 1.29 2.98
CA PHE A 443 4.36 0.38 1.96
C PHE A 443 4.30 -1.09 2.38
N GLY A 444 4.64 -1.38 3.65
CA GLY A 444 4.61 -2.74 4.19
C GLY A 444 3.34 -3.07 5.01
N ASP A 445 2.63 -2.04 5.45
CA ASP A 445 1.47 -2.13 6.34
C ASP A 445 0.46 -1.03 5.97
N PRO A 446 -0.21 -1.15 4.80
CA PRO A 446 -1.24 -0.21 4.39
C PRO A 446 -2.45 -0.26 5.34
N PRO A 447 -3.37 0.71 5.28
CA PRO A 447 -4.63 0.59 6.01
C PRO A 447 -5.38 -0.72 5.67
N PRO A 448 -6.15 -1.29 6.60
CA PRO A 448 -6.87 -2.55 6.36
C PRO A 448 -7.78 -2.44 5.14
N TYR A 449 -7.90 -3.48 4.31
CA TYR A 449 -8.72 -3.45 3.08
C TYR A 449 -8.37 -2.35 2.06
N PHE A 450 -7.21 -1.69 2.18
CA PHE A 450 -6.78 -0.72 1.19
C PHE A 450 -6.32 -1.45 -0.09
N PRO A 451 -6.70 -0.98 -1.28
CA PRO A 451 -6.43 -1.67 -2.54
C PRO A 451 -4.94 -1.85 -2.84
N SER A 452 -4.62 -3.01 -3.40
CA SER A 452 -3.31 -3.37 -3.96
C SER A 452 -3.48 -3.82 -5.41
N TYR A 453 -2.41 -3.80 -6.19
CA TYR A 453 -2.44 -4.16 -7.61
C TYR A 453 -1.22 -4.98 -8.05
N GLY A 454 -1.36 -5.63 -9.21
CA GLY A 454 -0.30 -6.36 -9.87
C GLY A 454 -0.06 -7.77 -9.30
N ALA A 455 0.97 -8.42 -9.86
CA ALA A 455 1.45 -9.72 -9.41
C ALA A 455 2.16 -9.60 -8.06
N TYR A 456 2.29 -10.73 -7.39
CA TYR A 456 3.09 -10.85 -6.19
C TYR A 456 4.55 -10.50 -6.47
N GLN A 457 5.09 -9.54 -5.72
CA GLN A 457 6.49 -9.15 -5.77
C GLN A 457 7.23 -9.67 -4.56
N PHE A 458 8.48 -10.07 -4.79
CA PHE A 458 9.38 -10.50 -3.75
C PHE A 458 9.62 -9.35 -2.74
N LEU A 459 9.33 -9.61 -1.46
CA LEU A 459 9.56 -8.65 -0.37
C LEU A 459 10.79 -9.01 0.45
N SER A 460 10.90 -10.27 0.88
CA SER A 460 11.99 -10.70 1.75
C SER A 460 12.30 -12.19 1.61
N TRP A 461 13.56 -12.54 1.88
CA TRP A 461 14.05 -13.92 1.96
C TRP A 461 14.82 -14.08 3.26
N LYS A 462 14.53 -15.13 4.01
CA LYS A 462 15.34 -15.53 5.15
C LYS A 462 15.34 -17.03 5.32
N GLU A 463 16.47 -17.55 5.79
CA GLU A 463 16.55 -18.90 6.27
C GLU A 463 16.08 -18.99 7.72
N VAL A 464 15.17 -19.93 8.00
CA VAL A 464 14.64 -20.17 9.34
C VAL A 464 15.05 -21.55 9.82
N LYS A 465 15.18 -21.72 11.14
CA LYS A 465 15.46 -23.03 11.72
C LYS A 465 14.25 -23.94 11.50
N SER A 466 14.50 -25.09 10.90
CA SER A 466 13.53 -26.18 10.85
C SER A 466 13.21 -26.62 12.29
N ASN A 467 11.93 -26.65 12.64
CA ASN A 467 11.45 -27.15 13.93
C ASN A 467 11.69 -28.66 14.08
#